data_AF-A0A962WL78-F1
#
_entry.id   AF-A0A962WL78-F1
#
_cell.length_a   1.000
_cell.length_b   1.000
_cell.length_c   1.000
_cell.angle_alpha   90.00
_cell.angle_beta   90.00
_cell.angle_gamma   90.00
#
_symmetry.space_group_name_H-M   'P 1'
#
loop_
_entity.id
_entity.type
_entity.pdbx_description
1 polymer ?
#
loop_
_entity_poly.entity_id
_entity_poly.type
_entity_poly.pdbx_seq_one_letter_code
_entity_poly.pdbx_strand_id
1 'polypeptide(L)'
;LNYTRDEHSDETLTVLMPIANEPDCRRCHGADHPIRGVIKLSSTLSRLEADITSAVRTGALISMAVGATVLLLMLVLVRGIAVPIVAVSRNLHAVASEGDLTLRLDSRKKDEVGVLGRSYNAFAENVQMLVRQVGAATEGINRLSASFLDASGRTDRNMRQQQVDTRATQEAVAQMNQMAGEMAQYARDAAHSATQVHQEVQQAREVLDRTIESTVGATGDIRSAAELIDALHQRGREIAATVGLIDEISRQIELLSLNAAIEASHAHEAGAGFAVVATEVRNLAHRTHEVTARIHASVTELQSQAALALDFAHGALRRSDDRNETAHAAERSVAAVSTMVAGIGSLTTRIDVTAGEQARLVARIDEAMGRISTMTDQTSSGLHAVSEQNRALLEMSGELCALVGKFKTD
;
A
#
# COMPACT_ATOMS: atom_id res chain seq x y z
N LEU A 1 -94.67 -81.46 65.17
CA LEU A 1 -93.32 -81.95 65.52
C LEU A 1 -93.09 -81.65 66.99
N ASN A 2 -93.06 -82.67 67.85
CA ASN A 2 -92.80 -82.47 69.27
C ASN A 2 -91.30 -82.69 69.49
N TYR A 3 -90.59 -81.62 69.84
CA TYR A 3 -89.19 -81.66 70.25
C TYR A 3 -89.12 -82.17 71.69
N THR A 4 -88.62 -83.39 71.88
CA THR A 4 -88.39 -83.98 73.20
C THR A 4 -86.90 -84.14 73.40
N ARG A 5 -86.34 -83.38 74.35
CA ARG A 5 -84.97 -83.51 74.81
C ARG A 5 -84.94 -84.60 75.88
N ASP A 6 -84.29 -85.72 75.60
CA ASP A 6 -84.08 -86.78 76.59
C ASP A 6 -82.79 -86.48 77.38
N GLU A 7 -82.82 -86.65 78.69
CA GLU A 7 -81.83 -86.06 79.60
C GLU A 7 -80.48 -86.82 79.60
N HIS A 8 -80.31 -87.89 78.81
CA HIS A 8 -79.09 -88.73 78.81
C HIS A 8 -78.60 -89.29 77.45
N SER A 9 -79.06 -88.82 76.27
CA SER A 9 -78.47 -89.23 74.98
C SER A 9 -78.94 -88.33 73.82
N ASP A 10 -77.98 -87.78 73.05
CA ASP A 10 -78.04 -87.04 71.77
C ASP A 10 -79.35 -86.31 71.37
N GLU A 11 -79.24 -85.03 70.97
CA GLU A 11 -80.35 -84.25 70.41
C GLU A 11 -80.90 -84.95 69.16
N THR A 12 -82.01 -85.67 69.35
CA THR A 12 -82.68 -86.44 68.30
C THR A 12 -83.98 -85.74 67.92
N LEU A 13 -84.12 -85.42 66.63
CA LEU A 13 -85.41 -85.03 66.08
C LEU A 13 -86.28 -86.28 66.04
N THR A 14 -87.23 -86.37 66.97
CA THR A 14 -88.16 -87.49 67.04
C THR A 14 -89.51 -87.08 66.45
N VAL A 15 -89.95 -87.83 65.45
CA VAL A 15 -91.29 -87.72 64.86
C VAL A 15 -92.07 -88.98 65.22
N LEU A 16 -93.17 -88.81 65.94
CA LEU A 16 -94.09 -89.88 66.30
C LEU A 16 -95.26 -89.88 65.29
N MET A 17 -95.42 -90.99 64.55
CA MET A 17 -96.57 -91.19 63.66
C MET A 17 -97.46 -92.31 64.21
N PRO A 18 -98.74 -92.03 64.54
CA PRO A 18 -99.66 -93.05 65.00
C PRO A 18 -100.08 -93.98 63.86
N ILE A 19 -100.08 -95.29 64.14
CA ILE A 19 -100.64 -96.32 63.25
C ILE A 19 -102.12 -96.49 63.61
N ALA A 20 -103.00 -96.06 62.72
CA ALA A 20 -104.45 -96.15 62.93
C ALA A 20 -104.95 -97.61 62.94
N ASN A 21 -105.97 -97.90 63.74
CA ASN A 21 -106.66 -99.19 63.80
C ASN A 21 -107.65 -99.34 62.63
N GLU A 22 -107.10 -99.57 61.45
CA GLU A 22 -107.85 -99.71 60.20
C GLU A 22 -108.83 -100.91 60.23
N PRO A 23 -109.89 -100.91 59.40
CA PRO A 23 -110.97 -101.90 59.46
C PRO A 23 -110.48 -103.36 59.44
N ASP A 24 -109.44 -103.66 58.67
CA ASP A 24 -108.85 -105.00 58.59
C ASP A 24 -108.17 -105.44 59.90
N CYS A 25 -107.65 -104.50 60.69
CA CYS A 25 -107.04 -104.77 61.99
C CYS A 25 -108.08 -105.08 63.08
N ARG A 26 -109.35 -104.69 62.88
CA ARG A 26 -110.43 -104.87 63.88
C ARG A 26 -110.84 -106.33 64.05
N ARG A 27 -110.59 -107.17 63.05
CA ARG A 27 -110.96 -108.61 63.05
C ARG A 27 -110.24 -109.41 64.14
N CYS A 28 -108.97 -109.10 64.43
CA CYS A 28 -108.18 -109.80 65.45
C CYS A 28 -108.10 -109.04 66.78
N HIS A 29 -108.36 -107.72 66.79
CA HIS A 29 -107.98 -106.88 67.93
C HIS A 29 -109.10 -105.96 68.48
N GLY A 30 -110.35 -106.09 68.02
CA GLY A 30 -111.51 -105.35 68.55
C GLY A 30 -111.57 -103.87 68.14
N ALA A 31 -112.74 -103.23 68.28
CA ALA A 31 -112.96 -101.85 67.83
C ALA A 31 -112.64 -100.77 68.88
N ASP A 32 -112.25 -101.17 70.10
CA ASP A 32 -112.33 -100.29 71.28
C ASP A 32 -111.28 -99.16 71.33
N HIS A 33 -110.24 -99.20 70.49
CA HIS A 33 -109.20 -98.15 70.46
C HIS A 33 -108.79 -97.77 69.02
N PRO A 34 -108.69 -96.47 68.68
CA PRO A 34 -108.47 -96.01 67.31
C PRO A 34 -107.00 -96.10 66.80
N ILE A 35 -106.01 -96.37 67.67
CA ILE A 35 -104.59 -96.42 67.31
C ILE A 35 -103.98 -97.71 67.88
N ARG A 36 -103.23 -98.46 67.06
CA ARG A 36 -102.63 -99.75 67.44
C ARG A 36 -101.20 -99.64 67.95
N GLY A 37 -100.49 -98.61 67.52
CA GLY A 37 -99.11 -98.35 67.90
C GLY A 37 -98.63 -97.01 67.37
N VAL A 38 -97.43 -96.61 67.73
CA VAL A 38 -96.77 -95.41 67.20
C VAL A 38 -95.44 -95.81 66.62
N ILE A 39 -95.17 -95.38 65.39
CA ILE A 39 -93.83 -95.43 64.80
C ILE A 39 -93.05 -94.25 65.36
N LYS A 40 -92.00 -94.55 66.12
CA LYS A 40 -91.00 -93.58 66.56
C LYS A 40 -89.87 -93.55 65.54
N LEU A 41 -89.81 -92.49 64.72
CA LEU A 41 -88.63 -92.18 63.93
C LEU A 41 -87.80 -91.15 64.70
N SER A 42 -86.58 -91.52 65.06
CA SER A 42 -85.63 -90.61 65.73
C SER A 42 -84.37 -90.52 64.89
N SER A 43 -83.97 -89.30 64.53
CA SER A 43 -82.73 -89.03 63.80
C SER A 43 -81.87 -88.03 64.58
N THR A 44 -80.56 -88.23 64.63
CA THR A 44 -79.61 -87.42 65.40
C THR A 44 -79.22 -86.13 64.67
N LEU A 45 -79.41 -84.97 65.32
CA LEU A 45 -79.06 -83.64 64.77
C LEU A 45 -77.55 -83.41 64.64
N SER A 46 -76.74 -84.10 65.43
CA SER A 46 -75.28 -83.95 65.50
C SER A 46 -74.57 -84.16 64.14
N ARG A 47 -75.12 -85.01 63.27
CA ARG A 47 -74.60 -85.21 61.91
C ARG A 47 -74.88 -84.03 60.98
N LEU A 48 -76.03 -83.37 61.13
CA LEU A 48 -76.43 -82.25 60.27
C LEU A 48 -75.61 -80.98 60.57
N GLU A 49 -75.32 -80.71 61.84
CA GLU A 49 -74.45 -79.59 62.23
C GLU A 49 -72.99 -79.79 61.80
N ALA A 50 -72.47 -81.02 61.86
CA ALA A 50 -71.11 -81.33 61.40
C ALA A 50 -70.95 -81.13 59.87
N ASP A 51 -71.94 -81.52 59.08
CA ASP A 51 -71.92 -81.33 57.62
C ASP A 51 -72.07 -79.86 57.23
N ILE A 52 -72.92 -79.09 57.92
CA ILE A 52 -73.07 -77.64 57.66
C ILE A 52 -71.82 -76.87 58.06
N THR A 53 -71.27 -77.12 59.25
CA THR A 53 -70.06 -76.42 59.73
C THR A 53 -68.83 -76.74 58.90
N SER A 54 -68.68 -77.98 58.45
CA SER A 54 -67.60 -78.37 57.52
C SER A 54 -67.79 -77.75 56.12
N ALA A 55 -69.01 -77.71 55.58
CA ALA A 55 -69.31 -77.05 54.31
C ALA A 55 -69.04 -75.53 54.36
N VAL A 56 -69.48 -74.84 55.43
CA VAL A 56 -69.23 -73.41 55.64
C VAL A 56 -67.74 -73.11 55.80
N ARG A 57 -67.01 -73.92 56.58
CA ARG A 57 -65.56 -73.76 56.77
C ARG A 57 -64.78 -73.99 55.47
N THR A 58 -65.16 -75.00 54.70
CA THR A 58 -64.50 -75.32 53.42
C THR A 58 -64.80 -74.23 52.39
N GLY A 59 -66.03 -73.75 52.31
CA GLY A 59 -66.42 -72.60 51.48
C GLY A 59 -65.67 -71.32 51.86
N ALA A 60 -65.55 -71.01 53.15
CA ALA A 60 -64.81 -69.85 53.63
C ALA A 60 -63.30 -69.94 53.31
N LEU A 61 -62.68 -71.11 53.46
CA LEU A 61 -61.28 -71.33 53.08
C LEU A 61 -61.06 -71.18 51.57
N ILE A 62 -61.98 -71.68 50.74
CA ILE A 62 -61.91 -71.51 49.28
C ILE A 62 -62.05 -70.03 48.91
N SER A 63 -63.03 -69.31 49.46
CA SER A 63 -63.19 -67.87 49.19
C SER A 63 -61.98 -67.06 49.64
N MET A 64 -61.37 -67.39 50.78
CA MET A 64 -60.15 -66.74 51.27
C MET A 64 -58.94 -67.07 50.38
N ALA A 65 -58.80 -68.31 49.92
CA ALA A 65 -57.73 -68.71 49.00
C ALA A 65 -57.87 -68.02 47.64
N VAL A 66 -59.09 -67.94 47.08
CA VAL A 66 -59.38 -67.21 45.84
C VAL A 66 -59.09 -65.72 46.04
N GLY A 67 -59.57 -65.11 47.13
CA GLY A 67 -59.31 -63.71 47.46
C GLY A 67 -57.82 -63.40 47.60
N ALA A 68 -57.07 -64.25 48.30
CA ALA A 68 -55.62 -64.13 48.44
C ALA A 68 -54.89 -64.28 47.09
N THR A 69 -55.35 -65.18 46.22
CA THR A 69 -54.77 -65.40 44.88
C THR A 69 -55.03 -64.19 43.97
N VAL A 70 -56.24 -63.63 43.98
CA VAL A 70 -56.57 -62.40 43.25
C VAL A 70 -55.74 -61.23 43.77
N LEU A 71 -55.61 -61.07 45.09
CA LEU A 71 -54.78 -60.02 45.69
C LEU A 71 -53.31 -60.18 45.31
N LEU A 72 -52.78 -61.41 45.32
CA LEU A 72 -51.40 -61.70 44.91
C LEU A 72 -51.18 -61.38 43.43
N LEU A 73 -52.07 -61.82 42.54
CA LEU A 73 -52.03 -61.49 41.11
C LEU A 73 -52.10 -59.99 40.88
N MET A 74 -52.97 -59.28 41.59
CA MET A 74 -53.08 -57.82 41.52
C MET A 74 -51.79 -57.14 41.96
N LEU A 75 -51.17 -57.58 43.06
CA LEU A 75 -49.88 -57.05 43.53
C LEU A 75 -48.76 -57.31 42.51
N VAL A 76 -48.72 -58.50 41.90
CA VAL A 76 -47.75 -58.86 40.86
C VAL A 76 -47.96 -58.01 39.60
N LEU A 77 -49.19 -57.80 39.15
CA LEU A 77 -49.49 -56.95 37.98
C LEU A 77 -49.17 -55.48 38.25
N VAL A 78 -49.55 -54.95 39.41
CA VAL A 78 -49.28 -53.55 39.78
C VAL A 78 -47.78 -53.30 39.88
N ARG A 79 -47.02 -54.13 40.61
CA ARG A 79 -45.55 -53.99 40.71
C ARG A 79 -44.82 -54.36 39.43
N GLY A 80 -45.37 -55.29 38.64
CA GLY A 80 -44.79 -55.80 37.41
C GLY A 80 -44.90 -54.83 36.25
N ILE A 81 -46.08 -54.23 36.08
CA ILE A 81 -46.50 -53.48 34.88
C ILE A 81 -46.87 -52.03 35.22
N ALA A 82 -47.81 -51.82 36.14
CA ALA A 82 -48.36 -50.48 36.39
C ALA A 82 -47.31 -49.50 36.93
N VAL A 83 -46.52 -49.90 37.92
CA VAL A 83 -45.47 -49.06 38.52
C VAL A 83 -44.42 -48.63 37.48
N PRO A 84 -43.83 -49.53 36.67
CA PRO A 84 -42.90 -49.14 35.60
C PRO A 84 -43.52 -48.24 34.53
N ILE A 85 -44.77 -48.47 34.10
CA ILE A 85 -45.46 -47.60 33.14
C ILE A 85 -45.66 -46.19 33.70
N VAL A 86 -46.07 -46.09 34.97
CA VAL A 86 -46.19 -44.80 35.66
C VAL A 86 -44.84 -44.11 35.79
N ALA A 87 -43.75 -44.86 36.00
CA ALA A 87 -42.40 -44.30 36.04
C ALA A 87 -41.98 -43.74 34.67
N VAL A 88 -42.26 -44.45 33.56
CA VAL A 88 -42.04 -43.94 32.19
C VAL A 88 -42.82 -42.65 31.97
N SER A 89 -44.11 -42.65 32.30
CA SER A 89 -44.97 -41.47 32.15
C SER A 89 -44.47 -40.29 32.98
N ARG A 90 -44.05 -40.52 34.23
CA ARG A 90 -43.48 -39.50 35.11
C ARG A 90 -42.17 -38.93 34.55
N ASN A 91 -41.26 -39.79 34.10
CA ASN A 91 -39.99 -39.34 33.56
C ASN A 91 -40.18 -38.58 32.24
N LEU A 92 -41.07 -39.02 31.35
CA LEU A 92 -41.46 -38.25 30.16
C LEU A 92 -42.09 -36.91 30.52
N HIS A 93 -42.91 -36.86 31.56
CA HIS A 93 -43.47 -35.60 32.06
C HIS A 93 -42.38 -34.67 32.60
N ALA A 94 -41.39 -35.19 33.33
CA ALA A 94 -40.24 -34.41 33.81
C ALA A 94 -39.36 -33.91 32.66
N VAL A 95 -39.15 -34.70 31.60
CA VAL A 95 -38.49 -34.24 30.37
C VAL A 95 -39.28 -33.13 29.69
N ALA A 96 -40.61 -33.25 29.62
CA ALA A 96 -41.47 -32.27 28.95
C ALA A 96 -41.65 -30.96 29.74
N SER A 97 -41.64 -31.02 31.07
CA SER A 97 -41.90 -29.86 31.94
C SER A 97 -40.63 -29.20 32.48
N GLU A 98 -39.67 -29.99 32.93
CA GLU A 98 -38.44 -29.52 33.57
C GLU A 98 -37.19 -29.72 32.69
N GLY A 99 -37.33 -30.38 31.54
CA GLY A 99 -36.21 -30.67 30.65
C GLY A 99 -35.22 -31.69 31.23
N ASP A 100 -35.59 -32.46 32.25
CA ASP A 100 -34.66 -33.34 32.95
C ASP A 100 -34.36 -34.63 32.17
N LEU A 101 -33.26 -34.63 31.42
CA LEU A 101 -32.77 -35.77 30.65
C LEU A 101 -31.83 -36.67 31.46
N THR A 102 -31.64 -36.44 32.76
CA THR A 102 -30.77 -37.27 33.62
C THR A 102 -31.49 -38.52 34.15
N LEU A 103 -32.82 -38.48 34.19
CA LEU A 103 -33.66 -39.55 34.73
C LEU A 103 -33.55 -40.83 33.88
N ARG A 104 -33.33 -41.98 34.54
CA ARG A 104 -33.25 -43.30 33.89
C ARG A 104 -34.26 -44.26 34.50
N LEU A 105 -34.74 -45.20 33.69
CA LEU A 105 -35.64 -46.28 34.11
C LEU A 105 -34.85 -47.57 34.38
N ASP A 106 -35.38 -48.40 35.28
CA ASP A 106 -34.84 -49.73 35.54
C ASP A 106 -35.03 -50.63 34.31
N SER A 107 -33.91 -51.07 33.73
CA SER A 107 -33.85 -51.83 32.48
C SER A 107 -33.49 -53.31 32.69
N ARG A 108 -33.41 -53.78 33.93
CA ARG A 108 -32.94 -55.14 34.29
C ARG A 108 -33.89 -56.26 33.88
N LYS A 109 -35.18 -55.95 33.69
CA LYS A 109 -36.18 -56.96 33.30
C LYS A 109 -35.97 -57.44 31.85
N LYS A 110 -36.31 -58.71 31.60
CA LYS A 110 -36.23 -59.35 30.27
C LYS A 110 -37.58 -59.40 29.54
N ASP A 111 -38.61 -58.82 30.12
CA ASP A 111 -39.95 -58.68 29.55
C ASP A 111 -40.10 -57.37 28.74
N GLU A 112 -41.30 -57.12 28.23
CA GLU A 112 -41.67 -55.93 27.45
C GLU A 112 -41.45 -54.64 28.24
N VAL A 113 -41.62 -54.70 29.57
CA VAL A 113 -41.36 -53.56 30.47
C VAL A 113 -39.88 -53.23 30.50
N GLY A 114 -39.01 -54.23 30.54
CA GLY A 114 -37.56 -54.05 30.42
C GLY A 114 -37.13 -53.50 29.06
N VAL A 115 -37.78 -53.93 27.97
CA VAL A 115 -37.58 -53.35 26.62
C VAL A 115 -37.94 -51.87 26.61
N LEU A 116 -39.09 -51.50 27.17
CA LEU A 116 -39.54 -50.11 27.27
C LEU A 116 -38.54 -49.24 28.06
N GLY A 117 -38.03 -49.73 29.18
CA GLY A 117 -37.00 -49.06 29.98
C GLY A 117 -35.70 -48.84 29.19
N ARG A 118 -35.23 -49.84 28.44
CA ARG A 118 -34.04 -49.71 27.56
C ARG A 118 -34.27 -48.68 26.45
N SER A 119 -35.41 -48.74 25.77
CA SER A 119 -35.75 -47.80 24.69
C SER A 119 -35.85 -46.35 25.19
N TYR A 120 -36.45 -46.14 26.36
CA TYR A 120 -36.49 -44.82 27.00
C TYR A 120 -35.10 -44.30 27.35
N ASN A 121 -34.25 -45.14 27.97
CA ASN A 121 -32.89 -44.72 28.33
C ASN A 121 -32.05 -44.37 27.10
N ALA A 122 -32.15 -45.16 26.02
CA ALA A 122 -31.49 -44.88 24.75
C ALA A 122 -32.01 -43.58 24.10
N PHE A 123 -33.32 -43.33 24.15
CA PHE A 123 -33.90 -42.06 23.72
C PHE A 123 -33.35 -40.88 24.53
N ALA A 124 -33.36 -40.97 25.86
CA ALA A 124 -32.86 -39.91 26.73
C ALA A 124 -31.36 -39.64 26.52
N GLU A 125 -30.55 -40.68 26.34
CA GLU A 125 -29.12 -40.57 26.02
C GLU A 125 -28.87 -39.89 24.68
N ASN A 126 -29.62 -40.27 23.63
CA ASN A 126 -29.51 -39.64 22.32
C ASN A 126 -29.89 -38.15 22.37
N VAL A 127 -30.99 -37.80 23.07
CA VAL A 127 -31.40 -36.39 23.22
C VAL A 127 -30.36 -35.61 24.04
N GLN A 128 -29.84 -36.19 25.13
CA GLN A 128 -28.78 -35.60 25.93
C GLN A 128 -27.51 -35.32 25.11
N MET A 129 -27.11 -36.27 24.25
CA MET A 129 -25.97 -36.09 23.34
C MET A 129 -26.22 -34.98 22.33
N LEU A 130 -27.41 -34.91 21.72
CA LEU A 130 -27.78 -33.84 20.79
C LEU A 130 -27.76 -32.46 21.47
N VAL A 131 -28.36 -32.34 22.67
CA VAL A 131 -28.35 -31.10 23.46
C VAL A 131 -26.93 -30.65 23.77
N ARG A 132 -26.04 -31.57 24.20
CA ARG A 132 -24.62 -31.25 24.44
C ARG A 132 -23.88 -30.84 23.16
N GLN A 133 -24.14 -31.51 22.02
CA GLN A 133 -23.52 -31.15 20.74
C GLN A 133 -23.98 -29.77 20.26
N VAL A 134 -25.27 -29.44 20.39
CA VAL A 134 -25.78 -28.10 20.05
C VAL A 134 -25.17 -27.05 20.98
N GLY A 135 -25.08 -27.31 22.30
CA GLY A 135 -24.43 -26.41 23.25
C GLY A 135 -22.95 -26.15 22.92
N ALA A 136 -22.19 -27.20 22.58
CA ALA A 136 -20.81 -27.05 22.16
C ALA A 136 -20.68 -26.26 20.84
N ALA A 137 -21.61 -26.47 19.90
CA ALA A 137 -21.64 -25.74 18.63
C ALA A 137 -21.96 -24.25 18.82
N THR A 138 -22.92 -23.89 19.68
CA THR A 138 -23.26 -22.49 19.98
C THR A 138 -22.13 -21.77 20.70
N GLU A 139 -21.43 -22.42 21.64
CA GLU A 139 -20.20 -21.87 22.22
C GLU A 139 -19.10 -21.63 21.17
N GLY A 140 -18.93 -22.58 20.24
CA GLY A 140 -18.00 -22.45 19.12
C GLY A 140 -18.33 -21.24 18.24
N ILE A 141 -19.62 -21.08 17.90
CA ILE A 141 -20.15 -19.93 17.17
C ILE A 141 -19.84 -18.63 17.92
N ASN A 142 -20.15 -18.54 19.22
CA ASN A 142 -19.92 -17.33 20.02
C ASN A 142 -18.45 -16.90 20.03
N ARG A 143 -17.52 -17.86 20.17
CA ARG A 143 -16.07 -17.58 20.11
C ARG A 143 -15.64 -17.07 18.75
N LEU A 144 -16.09 -17.71 17.66
CA LEU A 144 -15.78 -17.30 16.29
C LEU A 144 -16.32 -15.90 15.99
N SER A 145 -17.56 -15.62 16.39
CA SER A 145 -18.19 -14.32 16.21
C SER A 145 -17.51 -13.21 17.01
N ALA A 146 -17.07 -13.47 18.24
CA ALA A 146 -16.31 -12.49 19.02
C ALA A 146 -14.96 -12.17 18.37
N SER A 147 -14.23 -13.20 17.92
CA SER A 147 -12.97 -13.05 17.16
C SER A 147 -13.19 -12.25 15.87
N PHE A 148 -14.29 -12.53 15.16
CA PHE A 148 -14.66 -11.79 13.96
C PHE A 148 -14.91 -10.31 14.23
N LEU A 149 -15.61 -9.95 15.31
CA LEU A 149 -15.85 -8.54 15.66
C LEU A 149 -14.55 -7.79 15.99
N ASP A 150 -13.60 -8.43 16.68
CA ASP A 150 -12.29 -7.81 16.94
C ASP A 150 -11.51 -7.59 15.64
N ALA A 151 -11.41 -8.63 14.80
CA ALA A 151 -10.76 -8.55 13.50
C ALA A 151 -11.41 -7.47 12.60
N SER A 152 -12.74 -7.38 12.63
CA SER A 152 -13.49 -6.35 11.94
C SER A 152 -13.16 -4.95 12.46
N GLY A 153 -13.19 -4.75 13.79
CA GLY A 153 -12.82 -3.47 14.38
C GLY A 153 -11.38 -3.02 14.06
N ARG A 154 -10.43 -3.97 13.96
CA ARG A 154 -9.07 -3.69 13.49
C ARG A 154 -9.04 -3.28 12.01
N THR A 155 -9.82 -3.95 11.18
CA THR A 155 -9.90 -3.67 9.74
C THR A 155 -10.50 -2.29 9.48
N ASP A 156 -11.55 -1.90 10.22
CA ASP A 156 -12.15 -0.55 10.14
C ASP A 156 -11.14 0.55 10.46
N ARG A 157 -10.35 0.38 11.54
CA ARG A 157 -9.28 1.33 11.89
C ARG A 157 -8.23 1.43 10.79
N ASN A 158 -7.83 0.31 10.19
CA ASN A 158 -6.87 0.30 9.09
C ASN A 158 -7.45 1.00 7.84
N MET A 159 -8.73 0.83 7.54
CA MET A 159 -9.38 1.53 6.41
C MET A 159 -9.43 3.03 6.62
N ARG A 160 -9.74 3.51 7.84
CA ARG A 160 -9.69 4.94 8.16
C ARG A 160 -8.28 5.52 8.00
N GLN A 161 -7.26 4.79 8.47
CA GLN A 161 -5.88 5.22 8.29
C GLN A 161 -5.51 5.26 6.80
N GLN A 162 -5.87 4.23 6.04
CA GLN A 162 -5.63 4.18 4.60
C GLN A 162 -6.32 5.33 3.85
N GLN A 163 -7.48 5.79 4.30
CA GLN A 163 -8.15 6.96 3.74
C GLN A 163 -7.37 8.26 3.99
N VAL A 164 -6.81 8.42 5.19
CA VAL A 164 -5.92 9.55 5.53
C VAL A 164 -4.66 9.53 4.68
N ASP A 165 -3.98 8.37 4.61
CA ASP A 165 -2.76 8.20 3.82
C ASP A 165 -3.02 8.41 2.33
N THR A 166 -4.18 7.99 1.84
CA THR A 166 -4.62 8.20 0.46
C THR A 166 -4.76 9.68 0.15
N ARG A 167 -5.43 10.45 1.01
CA ARG A 167 -5.58 11.91 0.84
C ARG A 167 -4.23 12.63 0.88
N ALA A 168 -3.38 12.31 1.85
CA ALA A 168 -2.04 12.88 1.94
C ALA A 168 -1.21 12.59 0.67
N THR A 169 -1.33 11.38 0.12
CA THR A 169 -0.68 11.01 -1.14
C THR A 169 -1.24 11.81 -2.32
N GLN A 170 -2.55 12.02 -2.40
CA GLN A 170 -3.18 12.85 -3.44
C GLN A 170 -2.69 14.31 -3.38
N GLU A 171 -2.56 14.88 -2.18
CA GLU A 171 -2.00 16.22 -2.00
C GLU A 171 -0.54 16.31 -2.49
N ALA A 172 0.29 15.30 -2.17
CA ALA A 172 1.66 15.22 -2.67
C ALA A 172 1.71 15.09 -4.21
N VAL A 173 0.80 14.31 -4.80
CA VAL A 173 0.68 14.15 -6.25
C VAL A 173 0.29 15.48 -6.92
N ALA A 174 -0.62 16.25 -6.32
CA ALA A 174 -0.98 17.58 -6.82
C ALA A 174 0.23 18.53 -6.83
N GLN A 175 1.03 18.53 -5.76
CA GLN A 175 2.28 19.30 -5.70
C GLN A 175 3.31 18.83 -6.73
N MET A 176 3.46 17.52 -6.94
CA MET A 176 4.34 16.99 -7.99
C MET A 176 3.90 17.40 -9.40
N ASN A 177 2.60 17.51 -9.65
CA ASN A 177 2.07 17.98 -10.93
C ASN A 177 2.42 19.46 -11.17
N GLN A 178 2.25 20.30 -10.15
CA GLN A 178 2.65 21.70 -10.21
C GLN A 178 4.16 21.82 -10.49
N MET A 179 4.98 21.06 -9.76
CA MET A 179 6.42 21.07 -9.93
C MET A 179 6.86 20.61 -11.34
N ALA A 180 6.17 19.63 -11.92
CA ALA A 180 6.41 19.24 -13.32
C ALA A 180 6.09 20.38 -14.31
N GLY A 181 4.99 21.11 -14.08
CA GLY A 181 4.64 22.30 -14.86
C GLY A 181 5.67 23.42 -14.74
N GLU A 182 6.15 23.70 -13.53
CA GLU A 182 7.20 24.69 -13.26
C GLU A 182 8.53 24.29 -13.90
N MET A 183 8.93 23.03 -13.83
CA MET A 183 10.16 22.54 -14.50
C MET A 183 10.10 22.72 -16.02
N ALA A 184 8.96 22.42 -16.64
CA ALA A 184 8.78 22.66 -18.07
C ALA A 184 8.85 24.16 -18.41
N GLN A 185 8.31 25.03 -17.54
CA GLN A 185 8.42 26.48 -17.71
C GLN A 185 9.88 26.95 -17.59
N TYR A 186 10.61 26.54 -16.55
CA TYR A 186 12.02 26.88 -16.39
C TYR A 186 12.88 26.38 -17.56
N ALA A 187 12.57 25.20 -18.11
CA ALA A 187 13.25 24.70 -19.30
C ALA A 187 13.03 25.61 -20.52
N ARG A 188 11.79 26.10 -20.73
CA ARG A 188 11.49 27.05 -21.81
C ARG A 188 12.18 28.39 -21.62
N ASP A 189 12.19 28.93 -20.40
CA ASP A 189 12.81 30.21 -20.10
C ASP A 189 14.35 30.14 -20.26
N ALA A 190 14.95 29.03 -19.84
CA ALA A 190 16.36 28.75 -20.06
C ALA A 190 16.70 28.57 -21.55
N ALA A 191 15.84 27.89 -22.32
CA ALA A 191 16.02 27.74 -23.77
C ALA A 191 15.94 29.09 -24.50
N HIS A 192 15.01 29.95 -24.10
CA HIS A 192 14.90 31.31 -24.61
C HIS A 192 16.15 32.13 -24.30
N SER A 193 16.61 32.10 -23.05
CA SER A 193 17.84 32.77 -22.62
C SER A 193 19.06 32.26 -23.40
N ALA A 194 19.17 30.95 -23.61
CA ALA A 194 20.24 30.37 -24.43
C ALA A 194 20.20 30.87 -25.88
N THR A 195 19.01 31.04 -26.46
CA THR A 195 18.86 31.62 -27.81
C THR A 195 19.31 33.07 -27.86
N GLN A 196 18.98 33.87 -26.85
CA GLN A 196 19.46 35.26 -26.75
C GLN A 196 21.00 35.32 -26.65
N VAL A 197 21.60 34.51 -25.77
CA VAL A 197 23.07 34.43 -25.66
C VAL A 197 23.69 33.94 -26.97
N HIS A 198 23.05 33.01 -27.68
CA HIS A 198 23.54 32.58 -28.98
C HIS A 198 23.59 33.73 -30.00
N GLN A 199 22.56 34.59 -30.03
CA GLN A 199 22.54 35.77 -30.90
C GLN A 199 23.66 36.76 -30.56
N GLU A 200 23.87 37.05 -29.27
CA GLU A 200 24.98 37.90 -28.79
C GLU A 200 26.35 37.33 -29.18
N VAL A 201 26.51 36.00 -29.06
CA VAL A 201 27.73 35.30 -29.49
C VAL A 201 27.96 35.46 -31.00
N GLN A 202 26.94 35.35 -31.85
CA GLN A 202 27.11 35.58 -33.28
C GLN A 202 27.51 37.03 -33.59
N GLN A 203 26.88 38.01 -32.93
CA GLN A 203 27.26 39.42 -33.09
C GLN A 203 28.70 39.67 -32.65
N ALA A 204 29.13 39.08 -31.52
CA ALA A 204 30.51 39.19 -31.05
C ALA A 204 31.51 38.60 -32.06
N ARG A 205 31.17 37.47 -32.72
CA ARG A 205 32.01 36.90 -33.79
C ARG A 205 32.13 37.85 -34.98
N GLU A 206 31.02 38.42 -35.46
CA GLU A 206 31.04 39.38 -36.57
C GLU A 206 31.87 40.64 -36.26
N VAL A 207 31.86 41.10 -35.00
CA VAL A 207 32.71 42.22 -34.56
C VAL A 207 34.19 41.81 -34.54
N LEU A 208 34.51 40.61 -34.04
CA LEU A 208 35.88 40.09 -34.02
C LEU A 208 36.44 39.90 -35.44
N ASP A 209 35.67 39.30 -36.34
CA ASP A 209 36.08 39.09 -37.73
C ASP A 209 36.43 40.41 -38.42
N ARG A 210 35.57 41.43 -38.27
CA ARG A 210 35.85 42.79 -38.79
C ARG A 210 37.06 43.45 -38.12
N THR A 211 37.28 43.19 -36.83
CA THR A 211 38.43 43.74 -36.10
C THR A 211 39.74 43.12 -36.57
N ILE A 212 39.75 41.80 -36.81
CA ILE A 212 40.89 41.08 -37.38
C ILE A 212 41.17 41.62 -38.79
N GLU A 213 40.16 41.70 -39.65
CA GLU A 213 40.31 42.24 -41.02
C GLU A 213 40.87 43.67 -41.02
N SER A 214 40.33 44.55 -40.19
CA SER A 214 40.82 45.93 -40.06
C SER A 214 42.26 45.99 -39.53
N THR A 215 42.62 45.11 -38.59
CA THR A 215 43.99 45.04 -38.04
C THR A 215 44.98 44.53 -39.09
N VAL A 216 44.60 43.52 -39.87
CA VAL A 216 45.41 43.01 -40.99
C VAL A 216 45.62 44.10 -42.04
N GLY A 217 44.57 44.84 -42.41
CA GLY A 217 44.66 45.98 -43.31
C GLY A 217 45.62 47.06 -42.80
N ALA A 218 45.44 47.51 -41.55
CA ALA A 218 46.31 48.52 -40.93
C ALA A 218 47.77 48.06 -40.84
N THR A 219 48.00 46.76 -40.60
CA THR A 219 49.36 46.18 -40.60
C THR A 219 50.00 46.25 -41.98
N GLY A 220 49.22 46.01 -43.04
CA GLY A 220 49.63 46.21 -44.43
C GLY A 220 50.04 47.65 -44.71
N ASP A 221 49.18 48.61 -44.35
CA ASP A 221 49.45 50.04 -44.55
C ASP A 221 50.73 50.51 -43.83
N ILE A 222 50.92 50.08 -42.58
CA ILE A 222 52.13 50.40 -41.80
C ILE A 222 53.38 49.79 -42.45
N ARG A 223 53.29 48.56 -42.95
CA ARG A 223 54.40 47.90 -43.64
C ARG A 223 54.81 48.65 -44.91
N SER A 224 53.83 49.02 -45.74
CA SER A 224 54.09 49.83 -46.94
C SER A 224 54.66 51.21 -46.60
N ALA A 225 54.18 51.85 -45.53
CA ALA A 225 54.76 53.11 -45.06
C ALA A 225 56.21 52.93 -44.60
N ALA A 226 56.53 51.85 -43.87
CA ALA A 226 57.89 51.54 -43.44
C ALA A 226 58.83 51.33 -44.64
N GLU A 227 58.39 50.62 -45.68
CA GLU A 227 59.15 50.41 -46.91
C GLU A 227 59.44 51.73 -47.65
N LEU A 228 58.45 52.64 -47.73
CA LEU A 228 58.63 53.96 -48.34
C LEU A 228 59.61 54.83 -47.53
N ILE A 229 59.53 54.79 -46.20
CA ILE A 229 60.42 55.53 -45.30
C ILE A 229 61.85 54.97 -45.38
N ASP A 230 62.03 53.65 -45.44
CA ASP A 230 63.35 53.05 -45.63
C ASP A 230 63.95 53.46 -46.98
N ALA A 231 63.16 53.40 -48.06
CA ALA A 231 63.59 53.88 -49.37
C ALA A 231 64.01 55.37 -49.33
N LEU A 232 63.25 56.23 -48.65
CA LEU A 232 63.60 57.64 -48.45
C LEU A 232 64.91 57.79 -47.66
N HIS A 233 65.09 57.00 -46.60
CA HIS A 233 66.29 57.01 -45.79
C HIS A 233 67.53 56.58 -46.59
N GLN A 234 67.41 55.57 -47.46
CA GLN A 234 68.47 55.14 -48.39
C GLN A 234 68.80 56.22 -49.43
N ARG A 235 67.78 56.83 -50.06
CA ARG A 235 67.95 57.97 -50.98
C ARG A 235 68.64 59.15 -50.30
N GLY A 236 68.31 59.41 -49.03
CA GLY A 236 69.00 60.41 -48.22
C GLY A 236 70.51 60.13 -48.11
N ARG A 237 70.93 58.86 -47.94
CA ARG A 237 72.36 58.50 -47.91
C ARG A 237 73.07 58.72 -49.24
N GLU A 238 72.41 58.40 -50.35
CA GLU A 238 72.95 58.66 -51.70
C GLU A 238 73.15 60.17 -51.94
N ILE A 239 72.18 61.00 -51.53
CA ILE A 239 72.28 62.45 -51.62
C ILE A 239 73.41 62.97 -50.72
N ALA A 240 73.50 62.51 -49.47
CA ALA A 240 74.56 62.91 -48.55
C ALA A 240 75.96 62.61 -49.12
N ALA A 241 76.15 61.43 -49.71
CA ALA A 241 77.41 61.06 -50.37
C ALA A 241 77.74 61.96 -51.57
N THR A 242 76.72 62.28 -52.39
CA THR A 242 76.89 63.18 -53.55
C THR A 242 77.24 64.60 -53.10
N VAL A 243 76.56 65.12 -52.09
CA VAL A 243 76.81 66.45 -51.52
C VAL A 243 78.20 66.53 -50.90
N GLY A 244 78.65 65.45 -50.23
CA GLY A 244 80.02 65.34 -49.71
C GLY A 244 81.08 65.42 -50.82
N LEU A 245 80.85 64.76 -51.96
CA LEU A 245 81.73 64.85 -53.12
C LEU A 245 81.75 66.27 -53.71
N ILE A 246 80.59 66.94 -53.83
CA ILE A 246 80.53 68.32 -54.31
C ILE A 246 81.28 69.26 -53.35
N ASP A 247 81.17 69.03 -52.04
CA ASP A 247 81.90 69.79 -51.03
C ASP A 247 83.42 69.65 -51.20
N GLU A 248 83.89 68.43 -51.40
CA GLU A 248 85.29 68.11 -51.65
C GLU A 248 85.81 68.78 -52.93
N ILE A 249 85.05 68.67 -54.03
CA ILE A 249 85.35 69.35 -55.31
C ILE A 249 85.40 70.87 -55.09
N SER A 250 84.44 71.44 -54.36
CA SER A 250 84.37 72.87 -54.10
C SER A 250 85.60 73.38 -53.33
N ARG A 251 86.04 72.65 -52.29
CA ARG A 251 87.28 72.99 -51.56
C ARG A 251 88.52 72.85 -52.44
N GLN A 252 88.54 71.87 -53.35
CA GLN A 252 89.62 71.71 -54.31
C GLN A 252 89.67 72.87 -55.32
N ILE A 253 88.51 73.31 -55.84
CA ILE A 253 88.38 74.48 -56.71
C ILE A 253 88.81 75.75 -55.96
N GLU A 254 88.43 75.90 -54.69
CA GLU A 254 88.84 77.03 -53.86
C GLU A 254 90.37 77.10 -53.74
N LEU A 255 91.03 75.97 -53.43
CA LEU A 255 92.49 75.85 -53.38
C LEU A 255 93.16 76.13 -54.73
N LEU A 256 92.63 75.58 -55.83
CA LEU A 256 93.11 75.83 -57.19
C LEU A 256 93.01 77.31 -57.57
N SER A 257 91.88 77.93 -57.25
CA SER A 257 91.62 79.36 -57.53
C SER A 257 92.52 80.27 -56.69
N LEU A 258 92.82 79.89 -55.44
CA LEU A 258 93.77 80.60 -54.59
C LEU A 258 95.18 80.55 -55.20
N ASN A 259 95.64 79.36 -55.62
CA ASN A 259 96.93 79.20 -56.29
C ASN A 259 96.99 80.01 -57.60
N ALA A 260 95.91 80.01 -58.38
CA ALA A 260 95.82 80.81 -59.61
C ALA A 260 95.82 82.33 -59.34
N ALA A 261 95.16 82.79 -58.27
CA ALA A 261 95.17 84.19 -57.86
C ALA A 261 96.57 84.65 -57.41
N ILE A 262 97.31 83.79 -56.70
CA ILE A 262 98.70 84.02 -56.30
C ILE A 262 99.58 84.16 -57.55
N GLU A 263 99.49 83.22 -58.50
CA GLU A 263 100.30 83.22 -59.72
C GLU A 263 99.97 84.41 -60.64
N ALA A 264 98.68 84.79 -60.74
CA ALA A 264 98.26 85.97 -61.47
C ALA A 264 98.80 87.27 -60.86
N SER A 265 98.98 87.32 -59.53
CA SER A 265 99.62 88.43 -58.83
C SER A 265 101.13 88.52 -59.14
N HIS A 266 101.80 87.40 -59.43
CA HIS A 266 103.21 87.39 -59.86
C HIS A 266 103.41 87.92 -61.29
N ALA A 267 102.42 87.79 -62.17
CA ALA A 267 102.50 88.24 -63.56
C ALA A 267 102.24 89.76 -63.77
N HIS A 268 102.04 90.54 -62.69
CA HIS A 268 101.86 91.99 -62.70
C HIS A 268 100.81 92.47 -63.75
N GLU A 269 101.15 93.38 -64.68
CA GLU A 269 100.19 93.95 -65.66
C GLU A 269 99.60 92.91 -66.63
N ALA A 270 100.32 91.81 -66.93
CA ALA A 270 99.83 90.75 -67.82
C ALA A 270 98.83 89.79 -67.13
N GLY A 271 98.80 89.75 -65.79
CA GLY A 271 98.00 88.83 -64.98
C GLY A 271 96.69 89.41 -64.44
N ALA A 272 96.45 90.72 -64.58
CA ALA A 272 95.33 91.42 -63.94
C ALA A 272 93.94 90.84 -64.28
N GLY A 273 93.70 90.47 -65.55
CA GLY A 273 92.46 89.81 -65.96
C GLY A 273 92.29 88.41 -65.38
N PHE A 274 93.40 87.66 -65.24
CA PHE A 274 93.40 86.33 -64.62
C PHE A 274 93.16 86.38 -63.11
N ALA A 275 93.68 87.40 -62.42
CA ALA A 275 93.48 87.59 -60.98
C ALA A 275 92.01 87.85 -60.62
N VAL A 276 91.29 88.62 -61.45
CA VAL A 276 89.85 88.86 -61.29
C VAL A 276 89.06 87.56 -61.48
N VAL A 277 89.36 86.79 -62.54
CA VAL A 277 88.70 85.50 -62.79
C VAL A 277 88.99 84.51 -61.65
N ALA A 278 90.22 84.42 -61.17
CA ALA A 278 90.59 83.55 -60.06
C ALA A 278 89.87 83.91 -58.75
N THR A 279 89.71 85.21 -58.47
CA THR A 279 88.94 85.69 -57.30
C THR A 279 87.45 85.36 -57.42
N GLU A 280 86.88 85.49 -58.63
CA GLU A 280 85.47 85.15 -58.88
C GLU A 280 85.22 83.64 -58.76
N VAL A 281 86.13 82.81 -59.28
CA VAL A 281 86.09 81.34 -59.11
C VAL A 281 86.20 80.96 -57.63
N ARG A 282 87.05 81.65 -56.86
CA ARG A 282 87.16 81.44 -55.41
C ARG A 282 85.87 81.77 -54.68
N ASN A 283 85.26 82.92 -54.97
CA ASN A 283 83.97 83.30 -54.39
C ASN A 283 82.85 82.31 -54.78
N LEU A 284 82.86 81.81 -56.01
CA LEU A 284 81.91 80.79 -56.47
C LEU A 284 82.10 79.46 -55.72
N ALA A 285 83.34 79.04 -55.51
CA ALA A 285 83.67 77.86 -54.70
C ALA A 285 83.25 78.04 -53.23
N HIS A 286 83.50 79.21 -52.63
CA HIS A 286 83.04 79.50 -51.27
C HIS A 286 81.50 79.45 -51.15
N ARG A 287 80.78 80.07 -52.10
CA ARG A 287 79.31 80.00 -52.14
C ARG A 287 78.79 78.57 -52.36
N THR A 288 79.51 77.78 -53.16
CA THR A 288 79.16 76.37 -53.39
C THR A 288 79.32 75.56 -52.11
N HIS A 289 80.41 75.76 -51.35
CA HIS A 289 80.65 75.15 -50.03
C HIS A 289 79.56 75.50 -49.01
N GLU A 290 79.15 76.77 -48.96
CA GLU A 290 78.10 77.21 -48.03
C GLU A 290 76.73 76.57 -48.36
N VAL A 291 76.42 76.42 -49.65
CA VAL A 291 75.20 75.74 -50.11
C VAL A 291 75.27 74.24 -49.86
N THR A 292 76.39 73.57 -50.14
CA THR A 292 76.57 72.13 -49.85
C THR A 292 76.45 71.84 -48.36
N ALA A 293 77.03 72.68 -47.50
CA ALA A 293 76.90 72.55 -46.05
C ALA A 293 75.43 72.63 -45.59
N ARG A 294 74.64 73.57 -46.14
CA ARG A 294 73.20 73.68 -45.85
C ARG A 294 72.39 72.48 -46.35
N ILE A 295 72.69 71.99 -47.55
CA ILE A 295 72.04 70.80 -48.11
C ILE A 295 72.40 69.58 -47.25
N HIS A 296 73.67 69.41 -46.88
CA HIS A 296 74.13 68.33 -46.02
C HIS A 296 73.37 68.32 -44.69
N ALA A 297 73.29 69.46 -43.99
CA ALA A 297 72.52 69.58 -42.75
C ALA A 297 71.04 69.19 -42.92
N SER A 298 70.41 69.61 -44.02
CA SER A 298 69.02 69.28 -44.31
C SER A 298 68.82 67.78 -44.59
N VAL A 299 69.78 67.14 -45.28
CA VAL A 299 69.76 65.71 -45.56
C VAL A 299 70.00 64.90 -44.30
N THR A 300 70.91 65.34 -43.41
CA THR A 300 71.13 64.69 -42.10
C THR A 300 69.85 64.75 -41.25
N GLU A 301 69.16 65.89 -41.22
CA GLU A 301 67.88 66.02 -40.50
C GLU A 301 66.81 65.09 -41.11
N LEU A 302 66.68 65.05 -42.44
CA LEU A 302 65.77 64.12 -43.13
C LEU A 302 66.07 62.65 -42.80
N GLN A 303 67.35 62.27 -42.76
CA GLN A 303 67.77 60.91 -42.41
C GLN A 303 67.40 60.56 -40.96
N SER A 304 67.62 61.50 -40.03
CA SER A 304 67.26 61.38 -38.61
C SER A 304 65.75 61.18 -38.45
N GLN A 305 64.94 62.03 -39.10
CA GLN A 305 63.48 61.93 -39.07
C GLN A 305 62.97 60.63 -39.69
N ALA A 306 63.57 60.19 -40.81
CA ALA A 306 63.23 58.92 -41.43
C ALA A 306 63.56 57.73 -40.51
N ALA A 307 64.69 57.75 -39.81
CA ALA A 307 65.05 56.70 -38.85
C ALA A 307 64.06 56.64 -37.67
N LEU A 308 63.66 57.79 -37.12
CA LEU A 308 62.63 57.86 -36.08
C LEU A 308 61.27 57.33 -36.56
N ALA A 309 60.88 57.69 -37.78
CA ALA A 309 59.63 57.20 -38.38
C ALA A 309 59.66 55.68 -38.62
N LEU A 310 60.82 55.12 -38.97
CA LEU A 310 61.03 53.68 -39.11
C LEU A 310 60.88 52.94 -37.78
N ASP A 311 61.48 53.46 -36.70
CA ASP A 311 61.34 52.88 -35.36
C ASP A 311 59.88 52.91 -34.89
N PHE A 312 59.17 54.01 -35.13
CA PHE A 312 57.74 54.10 -34.85
C PHE A 312 56.93 53.06 -35.64
N ALA A 313 57.23 52.86 -36.93
CA ALA A 313 56.56 51.88 -37.77
C ALA A 313 56.81 50.45 -37.27
N HIS A 314 58.06 50.08 -36.93
CA HIS A 314 58.37 48.79 -36.32
C HIS A 314 57.67 48.59 -34.97
N GLY A 315 57.61 49.64 -34.14
CA GLY A 315 56.84 49.64 -32.91
C GLY A 315 55.34 49.41 -33.15
N ALA A 316 54.78 50.01 -34.20
CA ALA A 316 53.38 49.83 -34.58
C ALA A 316 53.09 48.42 -35.12
N LEU A 317 53.98 47.84 -35.92
CA LEU A 317 53.88 46.45 -36.39
C LEU A 317 53.85 45.46 -35.22
N ARG A 318 54.78 45.58 -34.24
CA ARG A 318 54.78 44.73 -33.04
C ARG A 318 53.48 44.81 -32.24
N ARG A 319 52.92 46.01 -32.07
CA ARG A 319 51.62 46.20 -31.40
C ARG A 319 50.47 45.60 -32.21
N SER A 320 50.58 45.55 -33.54
CA SER A 320 49.58 44.94 -34.40
C SER A 320 49.59 43.41 -34.28
N ASP A 321 50.77 42.80 -34.22
CA ASP A 321 50.91 41.36 -33.99
C ASP A 321 50.29 40.94 -32.64
N ASP A 322 50.58 41.68 -31.57
CA ASP A 322 50.00 41.45 -30.23
C ASP A 322 48.46 41.58 -30.23
N ARG A 323 47.92 42.59 -30.95
CA ARG A 323 46.46 42.72 -31.15
C ARG A 323 45.86 41.54 -31.88
N ASN A 324 46.54 41.03 -32.92
CA ASN A 324 46.05 39.89 -33.67
C ASN A 324 46.04 38.60 -32.83
N GLU A 325 47.07 38.38 -32.02
CA GLU A 325 47.10 37.26 -31.07
C GLU A 325 45.97 37.36 -30.04
N THR A 326 45.73 38.57 -29.51
CA THR A 326 44.64 38.83 -28.57
C THR A 326 43.26 38.62 -29.21
N ALA A 327 43.08 39.03 -30.46
CA ALA A 327 41.84 38.83 -31.22
C ALA A 327 41.54 37.34 -31.45
N HIS A 328 42.55 36.55 -31.85
CA HIS A 328 42.40 35.10 -31.99
C HIS A 328 42.12 34.39 -30.65
N ALA A 329 42.70 34.89 -29.54
CA ALA A 329 42.36 34.38 -28.22
C ALA A 329 40.88 34.64 -27.87
N ALA A 330 40.37 35.84 -28.18
CA ALA A 330 38.96 36.18 -28.01
C ALA A 330 38.05 35.31 -28.91
N GLU A 331 38.43 35.06 -30.16
CA GLU A 331 37.70 34.18 -31.08
C GLU A 331 37.52 32.77 -30.51
N ARG A 332 38.59 32.17 -29.97
CA ARG A 332 38.52 30.87 -29.29
C ARG A 332 37.59 30.88 -28.07
N SER A 333 37.59 31.96 -27.30
CA SER A 333 36.71 32.12 -26.15
C SER A 333 35.24 32.17 -26.58
N VAL A 334 34.93 32.99 -27.60
CA VAL A 334 33.57 33.11 -28.16
C VAL A 334 33.09 31.78 -28.75
N ALA A 335 33.96 31.03 -29.43
CA ALA A 335 33.64 29.68 -29.91
C ALA A 335 33.30 28.71 -28.75
N ALA A 336 34.06 28.75 -27.66
CA ALA A 336 33.78 27.95 -26.47
C ALA A 336 32.43 28.32 -25.83
N VAL A 337 32.09 29.62 -25.74
CA VAL A 337 30.77 30.07 -25.27
C VAL A 337 29.66 29.53 -26.19
N SER A 338 29.83 29.58 -27.51
CA SER A 338 28.86 29.03 -28.46
C SER A 338 28.59 27.54 -28.20
N THR A 339 29.62 26.74 -27.95
CA THR A 339 29.47 25.31 -27.63
C THR A 339 28.72 25.10 -26.31
N MET A 340 29.04 25.89 -25.27
CA MET A 340 28.34 25.80 -23.99
C MET A 340 26.85 26.13 -24.12
N VAL A 341 26.51 27.17 -24.88
CA VAL A 341 25.13 27.58 -25.15
C VAL A 341 24.35 26.49 -25.91
N ALA A 342 24.96 25.85 -26.90
CA ALA A 342 24.36 24.70 -27.58
C ALA A 342 24.11 23.52 -26.61
N GLY A 343 25.03 23.29 -25.68
CA GLY A 343 24.86 22.32 -24.60
C GLY A 343 23.66 22.63 -23.69
N ILE A 344 23.46 23.91 -23.33
CA ILE A 344 22.30 24.37 -22.57
C ILE A 344 21.00 24.07 -23.33
N GLY A 345 20.92 24.37 -24.63
CA GLY A 345 19.73 24.08 -25.43
C GLY A 345 19.37 22.59 -25.50
N SER A 346 20.38 21.71 -25.55
CA SER A 346 20.15 20.26 -25.46
C SER A 346 19.64 19.84 -24.08
N LEU A 347 20.19 20.43 -23.01
CA LEU A 347 19.78 20.15 -21.63
C LEU A 347 18.33 20.58 -21.37
N THR A 348 17.93 21.77 -21.81
CA THR A 348 16.57 22.28 -21.63
C THR A 348 15.55 21.41 -22.36
N THR A 349 15.88 20.93 -23.57
CA THR A 349 15.04 19.97 -24.30
C THR A 349 14.83 18.68 -23.52
N ARG A 350 15.89 18.14 -22.89
CA ARG A 350 15.78 16.94 -22.04
C ARG A 350 14.92 17.19 -20.80
N ILE A 351 15.06 18.35 -20.16
CA ILE A 351 14.25 18.71 -18.98
C ILE A 351 12.77 18.79 -19.37
N ASP A 352 12.42 19.39 -20.51
CA ASP A 352 11.03 19.49 -20.98
C ASP A 352 10.41 18.10 -21.23
N VAL A 353 11.16 17.19 -21.88
CA VAL A 353 10.73 15.79 -22.07
C VAL A 353 10.52 15.08 -20.73
N THR A 354 11.48 15.17 -19.81
CA THR A 354 11.37 14.54 -18.49
C THR A 354 10.23 15.12 -17.66
N ALA A 355 10.00 16.43 -17.73
CA ALA A 355 8.85 17.07 -17.07
C ALA A 355 7.52 16.54 -17.64
N GLY A 356 7.43 16.35 -18.96
CA GLY A 356 6.28 15.73 -19.61
C GLY A 356 6.05 14.28 -19.18
N GLU A 357 7.10 13.47 -19.08
CA GLU A 357 7.01 12.09 -18.57
C GLU A 357 6.57 12.06 -17.10
N GLN A 358 7.09 12.96 -16.28
CA GLN A 358 6.72 13.09 -14.88
C GLN A 358 5.23 13.45 -14.72
N ALA A 359 4.72 14.39 -15.52
CA ALA A 359 3.29 14.74 -15.52
C ALA A 359 2.40 13.53 -15.86
N ARG A 360 2.82 12.70 -16.83
CA ARG A 360 2.10 11.45 -17.17
C ARG A 360 2.15 10.43 -16.03
N LEU A 361 3.29 10.31 -15.35
CA LEU A 361 3.41 9.43 -14.19
C LEU A 361 2.49 9.88 -13.05
N VAL A 362 2.47 11.18 -12.75
CA VAL A 362 1.59 11.80 -11.75
C VAL A 362 0.12 11.49 -12.05
N ALA A 363 -0.33 11.67 -13.30
CA ALA A 363 -1.71 11.36 -13.68
C ALA A 363 -2.10 9.89 -13.43
N ARG A 364 -1.17 8.94 -13.66
CA ARG A 364 -1.42 7.51 -13.37
C ARG A 364 -1.48 7.23 -11.86
N ILE A 365 -0.67 7.93 -11.07
CA ILE A 365 -0.71 7.80 -9.60
C ILE A 365 -2.03 8.34 -9.09
N ASP A 366 -2.48 9.51 -9.56
CA ASP A 366 -3.77 10.09 -9.18
C ASP A 366 -4.95 9.14 -9.46
N GLU A 367 -4.99 8.55 -10.66
CA GLU A 367 -5.99 7.54 -11.01
C GLU A 367 -5.92 6.31 -10.10
N ALA A 368 -4.71 5.85 -9.77
CA ALA A 368 -4.52 4.74 -8.83
C ALA A 368 -5.01 5.08 -7.41
N MET A 369 -4.77 6.31 -6.93
CA MET A 369 -5.28 6.77 -5.64
C MET A 369 -6.81 6.85 -5.63
N GLY A 370 -7.44 7.28 -6.73
CA GLY A 370 -8.89 7.24 -6.89
C GLY A 370 -9.47 5.82 -6.78
N ARG A 371 -8.81 4.83 -7.41
CA ARG A 371 -9.17 3.42 -7.28
C ARG A 371 -8.99 2.90 -5.86
N ILE A 372 -7.89 3.26 -5.18
CA ILE A 372 -7.63 2.88 -3.79
C ILE A 372 -8.71 3.45 -2.86
N SER A 373 -9.06 4.72 -3.00
CA SER A 373 -10.13 5.35 -2.21
C SER A 373 -11.46 4.61 -2.40
N THR A 374 -11.83 4.31 -3.65
CA THR A 374 -13.06 3.58 -3.95
C THR A 374 -13.06 2.18 -3.31
N MET A 375 -11.93 1.47 -3.38
CA MET A 375 -11.77 0.15 -2.77
C MET A 375 -11.83 0.20 -1.24
N THR A 376 -11.27 1.24 -0.63
CA THR A 376 -11.36 1.48 0.82
C THR A 376 -12.82 1.69 1.24
N ASP A 377 -13.58 2.52 0.52
CA ASP A 377 -15.00 2.77 0.82
C ASP A 377 -15.86 1.51 0.64
N GLN A 378 -15.61 0.72 -0.41
CA GLN A 378 -16.27 -0.57 -0.64
C GLN A 378 -15.95 -1.57 0.47
N THR A 379 -14.69 -1.65 0.89
CA THR A 379 -14.25 -2.55 1.97
C THR A 379 -14.88 -2.14 3.29
N SER A 380 -14.91 -0.84 3.61
CA SER A 380 -15.57 -0.31 4.81
C SER A 380 -17.07 -0.65 4.82
N SER A 381 -17.76 -0.46 3.70
CA SER A 381 -19.19 -0.76 3.57
C SER A 381 -19.46 -2.26 3.70
N GLY A 382 -18.65 -3.10 3.06
CA GLY A 382 -18.75 -4.56 3.19
C GLY A 382 -18.50 -5.03 4.61
N LEU A 383 -17.53 -4.44 5.29
CA LEU A 383 -17.20 -4.74 6.69
C LEU A 383 -18.36 -4.43 7.64
N HIS A 384 -19.04 -3.30 7.42
CA HIS A 384 -20.26 -2.96 8.16
C HIS A 384 -21.36 -4.02 7.98
N ALA A 385 -21.64 -4.41 6.74
CA ALA A 385 -22.66 -5.41 6.42
C ALA A 385 -22.35 -6.78 7.06
N VAL A 386 -21.10 -7.25 6.99
CA VAL A 386 -20.72 -8.54 7.61
C VAL A 386 -20.74 -8.45 9.13
N SER A 387 -20.37 -7.30 9.71
CA SER A 387 -20.45 -7.10 11.16
C SER A 387 -21.90 -7.13 11.67
N GLU A 388 -22.85 -6.62 10.89
CA GLU A 388 -24.28 -6.73 11.18
C GLU A 388 -24.77 -8.18 11.13
N GLN A 389 -24.42 -8.92 10.08
CA GLN A 389 -24.73 -10.34 9.96
C GLN A 389 -24.16 -11.16 11.12
N ASN A 390 -22.94 -10.85 11.55
CA ASN A 390 -22.31 -11.53 12.68
C ASN A 390 -22.98 -11.20 14.02
N ARG A 391 -23.57 -10.00 14.19
CA ARG A 391 -24.42 -9.68 15.35
C ARG A 391 -25.71 -10.50 15.35
N ALA A 392 -26.37 -10.64 14.21
CA ALA A 392 -27.54 -11.51 14.09
C ALA A 392 -27.19 -12.98 14.40
N LEU A 393 -26.00 -13.43 14.00
CA LEU A 393 -25.50 -14.77 14.31
C LEU A 393 -25.27 -14.99 15.81
N LEU A 394 -24.76 -13.98 16.52
CA LEU A 394 -24.65 -13.99 17.99
C LEU A 394 -26.02 -14.06 18.67
N GLU A 395 -27.00 -13.32 18.16
CA GLU A 395 -28.38 -13.33 18.67
C GLU A 395 -29.00 -14.73 18.53
N MET A 396 -28.95 -15.33 17.32
CA MET A 396 -29.43 -16.70 17.08
C MET A 396 -28.71 -17.73 17.95
N SER A 397 -27.38 -17.59 18.12
CA SER A 397 -26.60 -18.48 18.98
C SER A 397 -27.00 -18.35 20.45
N GLY A 398 -27.32 -17.12 20.90
CA GLY A 398 -27.87 -16.84 22.22
C GLY A 398 -29.24 -17.50 22.43
N GLU A 399 -30.14 -17.41 21.45
CA GLU A 399 -31.45 -18.08 21.47
C GLU A 399 -31.32 -19.61 21.54
N LEU A 400 -30.44 -20.20 20.72
CA LEU A 400 -30.17 -21.64 20.74
C LEU A 400 -29.56 -22.08 22.08
N CYS A 401 -28.63 -21.30 22.63
CA CYS A 401 -28.05 -21.56 23.95
C CYS A 401 -29.13 -21.52 25.04
N ALA A 402 -30.03 -20.54 25.01
CA ALA A 402 -31.14 -20.46 25.94
C ALA A 402 -32.13 -21.62 25.79
N LEU A 403 -32.38 -22.10 24.56
CA LEU A 403 -33.27 -23.23 24.28
C LEU A 403 -32.68 -24.55 24.77
N VAL A 404 -31.40 -24.79 24.50
CA VAL A 404 -30.64 -25.96 24.96
C VAL A 404 -30.48 -25.95 26.48
N GLY A 405 -30.25 -24.77 27.08
CA GLY A 405 -30.11 -24.57 28.52
C GLY A 405 -31.38 -24.90 29.34
N LYS A 406 -32.55 -25.09 28.68
CA LYS A 406 -33.76 -25.61 29.35
C LYS A 406 -33.65 -27.09 29.71
N PHE A 407 -32.75 -27.84 29.07
CA PHE A 407 -32.57 -29.27 29.30
C PHE A 407 -31.45 -29.53 30.30
N LYS A 408 -31.72 -30.29 31.37
CA LYS A 408 -30.68 -30.76 32.29
C LYS A 408 -30.02 -31.98 31.68
N THR A 409 -28.71 -31.89 31.47
CA THR A 409 -27.92 -32.96 30.84
C THR A 409 -26.83 -33.50 31.74
N ASP A 410 -26.73 -33.07 32.99
CA ASP A 410 -25.74 -33.53 33.98
C ASP A 410 -26.39 -33.66 35.36
#